data_AF-A0A9N7NE78-F1
#
_entry.id   AF-A0A9N7NE78-F1
#
_cell.length_a   1.000
_cell.length_b   1.000
_cell.length_c   1.000
_cell.angle_alpha   90.00
_cell.angle_beta   90.00
_cell.angle_gamma   90.00
#
_symmetry.space_group_name_H-M   'P 1'
#
loop_
_entity.id
_entity.type
_entity.pdbx_description
1 polymer ?
#
loop_
_entity_poly.entity_id
_entity_poly.type
_entity_poly.pdbx_seq_one_letter_code
_entity_poly.pdbx_strand_id
1 'polypeptide(L)'
;RRRSSWCTDVKLPTIVSCSMGSAVNDEVDRELVERDLMLRELKRTLEGSINRMKTYHDGKRRDVEFEPGDWVYLKLRPFRQRTAAQRAATKLG
;
A
#
# COMPACT_ATOMS: atom_id res chain seq x y z
N ARG A 1 -13.45 14.20 -1.65
CA ARG A 1 -12.49 13.41 -2.47
C ARG A 1 -12.14 12.14 -1.67
N ARG A 2 -12.64 10.95 -2.08
CA ARG A 2 -12.50 9.69 -1.32
C ARG A 2 -11.03 9.41 -0.94
N ARG A 3 -10.79 8.94 0.30
CA ARG A 3 -9.52 8.38 0.76
C ARG A 3 -8.95 7.50 -0.36
N SER A 4 -7.79 7.84 -0.90
CA SER A 4 -7.18 6.99 -1.93
C SER A 4 -6.76 5.68 -1.28
N SER A 5 -7.46 4.60 -1.58
CA SER A 5 -7.09 3.23 -1.22
C SER A 5 -5.72 2.80 -1.79
N TRP A 6 -5.20 3.56 -2.77
CA TRP A 6 -3.96 3.32 -3.51
C TRP A 6 -2.70 3.11 -2.66
N CYS A 7 -2.67 3.51 -1.38
CA CYS A 7 -1.48 3.36 -0.53
C CYS A 7 -1.62 2.26 0.55
N THR A 8 -2.83 1.70 0.77
CA THR A 8 -3.09 0.79 1.89
C THR A 8 -3.42 -0.66 1.50
N ASP A 9 -3.65 -0.94 0.22
CA ASP A 9 -3.93 -2.31 -0.24
C ASP A 9 -2.66 -3.10 -0.63
N VAL A 10 -1.54 -2.84 0.06
CA VAL A 10 -0.42 -3.79 0.02
C VAL A 10 -0.76 -4.90 1.01
N LYS A 11 -1.51 -5.90 0.55
CA LYS A 11 -1.71 -7.13 1.31
C LYS A 11 -0.36 -7.84 1.42
N LEU A 12 0.27 -7.78 2.58
CA LEU A 12 1.51 -8.52 2.81
C LEU A 12 1.24 -10.03 2.64
N PRO A 13 2.04 -10.74 1.84
CA PRO A 13 1.87 -12.17 1.65
C PRO A 13 2.00 -12.91 2.99
N THR A 14 1.11 -13.87 3.22
CA THR A 14 1.16 -14.72 4.40
C THR A 14 2.30 -15.72 4.20
N ILE A 15 3.36 -15.56 4.99
CA ILE A 15 4.48 -16.50 5.03
C ILE A 15 4.10 -17.61 6.01
N VAL A 16 4.17 -18.87 5.56
CA VAL A 16 3.96 -20.04 6.41
C VAL A 16 5.11 -20.12 7.40
N SER A 17 4.81 -20.12 8.71
CA SER A 17 5.80 -20.25 9.77
C SER A 17 6.18 -21.71 10.00
N CYS A 18 7.48 -21.99 10.08
CA CYS A 18 8.07 -23.26 10.45
C CYS A 18 8.32 -23.32 11.97
N SER A 19 7.88 -24.40 12.61
CA SER A 19 8.19 -24.71 14.01
C SER A 19 9.34 -25.72 14.10
N MET A 20 10.13 -25.70 15.18
CA MET A 20 11.14 -26.75 15.43
C MET A 20 10.49 -28.14 15.49
N GLY A 21 11.15 -29.15 14.91
CA GLY A 21 10.63 -30.50 14.75
C GLY A 21 9.76 -30.69 13.50
N SER A 22 9.73 -29.70 12.59
CA SER A 22 8.98 -29.78 11.34
C SER A 22 9.76 -30.54 10.25
N ALA A 23 11.09 -30.46 10.27
CA ALA A 23 11.97 -31.16 9.35
C ALA A 23 12.55 -32.41 10.01
N VAL A 24 12.83 -33.42 9.19
CA VAL A 24 13.48 -34.66 9.63
C VAL A 24 14.97 -34.41 9.96
N ASN A 25 15.54 -33.32 9.45
CA ASN A 25 16.92 -32.93 9.67
C ASN A 25 17.00 -31.69 10.57
N ASP A 26 17.66 -31.84 11.72
CA ASP A 26 17.84 -30.79 12.72
C ASP A 26 18.55 -29.54 12.18
N GLU A 27 19.46 -29.69 11.21
CA GLU A 27 20.17 -28.56 10.60
C GLU A 27 19.21 -27.71 9.76
N VAL A 28 18.37 -28.38 8.95
CA VAL A 28 17.35 -27.73 8.14
C VAL A 28 16.31 -27.03 9.03
N ASP A 29 15.93 -27.63 10.14
CA ASP A 29 15.02 -27.02 11.11
C ASP A 29 15.57 -25.72 11.70
N ARG A 30 16.86 -25.68 12.03
CA ARG A 30 17.51 -24.47 12.55
C ARG A 30 17.51 -23.35 11.50
N GLU A 31 17.88 -23.67 10.27
CA GLU A 31 17.87 -22.71 9.17
C GLU A 31 16.47 -22.15 8.89
N LEU A 32 15.43 -23.00 8.93
CA LEU A 32 14.05 -22.58 8.73
C LEU A 32 13.57 -21.63 9.85
N VAL A 33 13.94 -21.90 11.10
CA VAL A 33 13.63 -21.02 12.24
C VAL A 33 14.35 -19.68 12.13
N GLU A 34 15.61 -19.67 11.72
CA GLU A 34 16.39 -18.44 11.52
C GLU A 34 15.82 -17.59 10.39
N ARG A 35 15.47 -18.22 9.26
CA ARG A 35 14.75 -17.58 8.16
C ARG A 35 13.46 -16.93 8.64
N ASP A 36 12.67 -17.61 9.47
CA ASP A 36 11.41 -17.07 9.99
C ASP A 36 11.60 -15.91 10.95
N LEU A 37 12.69 -15.89 11.72
CA LEU A 37 13.07 -14.72 12.52
C LEU A 37 13.33 -13.51 11.61
N MET A 38 14.13 -13.69 10.55
CA MET A 38 14.42 -12.63 9.59
C MET A 38 13.17 -12.13 8.86
N LEU A 39 12.30 -13.04 8.42
CA LEU A 39 11.06 -12.69 7.73
C LEU A 39 10.09 -11.92 8.62
N ARG A 40 10.00 -12.26 9.91
CA ARG A 40 9.21 -11.49 10.89
C ARG A 40 9.72 -10.07 11.04
N GLU A 41 11.04 -9.89 11.10
CA GLU A 41 11.63 -8.56 11.26
C GLU A 41 11.43 -7.69 10.02
N LEU A 42 11.62 -8.27 8.83
CA LEU A 42 11.35 -7.59 7.57
C LEU A 42 9.87 -7.16 7.48
N LYS A 43 8.95 -8.05 7.86
CA LYS A 43 7.51 -7.76 7.86
C LYS A 43 7.18 -6.55 8.74
N ARG A 44 7.69 -6.51 9.97
CA ARG A 44 7.50 -5.39 10.90
C ARG A 44 8.04 -4.08 10.34
N THR A 45 9.21 -4.12 9.72
CA THR A 45 9.86 -2.94 9.12
C THR A 45 9.05 -2.38 7.97
N LEU A 46 8.50 -3.25 7.11
CA LEU A 46 7.64 -2.86 6.00
C LEU A 46 6.32 -2.26 6.49
N GLU A 47 5.67 -2.90 7.46
CA GLU A 47 4.43 -2.39 8.06
C GLU A 47 4.63 -0.99 8.66
N GLY A 48 5.73 -0.77 9.39
CA GLY A 48 6.08 0.54 9.93
C GLY A 48 6.30 1.58 8.83
N SER A 49 6.98 1.21 7.75
CA SER A 49 7.26 2.11 6.62
C SER A 49 5.98 2.50 5.87
N ILE A 50 5.11 1.52 5.58
CA ILE A 50 3.80 1.75 4.96
C ILE A 50 2.96 2.68 5.81
N ASN A 51 2.91 2.45 7.13
CA ASN A 51 2.14 3.31 8.03
C ASN A 51 2.66 4.75 8.04
N ARG A 52 3.99 4.95 8.07
CA ARG A 52 4.61 6.30 7.97
C ARG A 52 4.25 7.01 6.66
N MET A 53 4.27 6.29 5.53
CA MET A 53 3.88 6.85 4.24
C MET A 53 2.41 7.27 4.24
N LYS A 54 1.53 6.44 4.82
CA LYS A 54 0.11 6.74 4.97
C LYS A 54 -0.11 7.98 5.83
N THR A 55 0.47 8.05 7.02
CA THR A 55 0.28 9.18 7.93
C THR A 55 0.82 10.47 7.32
N TYR A 56 1.99 10.43 6.67
CA TYR A 56 2.54 11.59 5.97
C TYR A 56 1.63 12.05 4.81
N HIS A 57 1.15 11.10 3.99
CA HIS A 57 0.31 11.40 2.85
C HIS A 57 -1.07 11.93 3.28
N ASP A 58 -1.71 11.29 4.26
CA ASP A 58 -3.03 11.67 4.75
C ASP A 58 -2.97 12.97 5.57
N GLY A 59 -1.88 13.23 6.30
CA GLY A 59 -1.69 14.49 7.04
C GLY A 59 -1.62 15.74 6.15
N LYS A 60 -1.36 15.60 4.84
CA LYS A 60 -1.43 16.71 3.87
C LYS A 60 -2.82 16.87 3.24
N ARG A 61 -3.78 15.99 3.55
CA ARG A 61 -5.16 16.09 3.07
C ARG A 61 -5.98 16.89 4.07
N ARG A 62 -7.01 17.57 3.55
CA ARG A 62 -8.05 18.21 4.36
C ARG A 62 -9.32 17.41 4.18
N ASP A 63 -9.94 17.04 5.30
CA ASP A 63 -11.30 16.52 5.30
C ASP A 63 -12.24 17.72 5.10
N VAL A 64 -12.89 17.76 3.94
CA VAL A 64 -13.79 18.83 3.53
C VAL A 64 -15.07 18.18 3.03
N GLU A 65 -16.18 18.56 3.65
CA GLU A 65 -17.54 18.22 3.25
C GLU A 65 -18.12 19.39 2.46
N PHE A 66 -18.99 19.09 1.50
CA PHE A 66 -19.62 20.08 0.62
C PHE A 66 -21.11 19.78 0.57
N GLU A 67 -21.92 20.82 0.59
CA GLU A 67 -23.37 20.70 0.54
C GLU A 67 -23.90 20.86 -0.89
N PRO A 68 -25.10 20.34 -1.21
CA PRO A 68 -25.74 20.59 -2.49
C PRO A 68 -25.92 22.10 -2.73
N GLY A 69 -25.36 22.62 -3.82
CA GLY A 69 -25.37 24.04 -4.17
C GLY A 69 -24.01 24.74 -4.05
N ASP A 70 -23.03 24.11 -3.40
CA ASP A 70 -21.67 24.63 -3.31
C ASP A 70 -20.92 24.53 -4.65
N TRP A 71 -20.30 25.62 -5.06
CA TRP A 71 -19.43 25.65 -6.23
C TRP A 71 -17.98 25.40 -5.83
N VAL A 72 -17.37 24.34 -6.36
CA VAL A 72 -15.98 23.95 -6.08
C VAL A 72 -15.12 23.96 -7.33
N TYR A 73 -13.94 24.60 -7.24
CA TYR A 73 -12.96 24.60 -8.31
C TYR A 73 -12.04 23.38 -8.21
N LEU A 74 -12.05 22.53 -9.24
CA LEU A 74 -11.24 21.33 -9.32
C LEU A 74 -9.98 21.56 -10.17
N LYS A 75 -8.82 21.69 -9.53
CA LYS A 75 -7.52 21.78 -10.23
C LYS A 75 -7.03 20.39 -10.65
N LEU A 76 -7.27 20.04 -11.90
CA LEU A 76 -6.87 18.76 -12.49
C LEU A 76 -5.45 18.80 -13.05
N ARG A 77 -4.68 17.72 -12.86
CA ARG A 77 -3.43 17.51 -13.60
C ARG A 77 -3.76 16.85 -14.94
N PRO A 78 -3.53 17.52 -16.09
CA PRO A 78 -4.03 17.07 -17.37
C PRO A 78 -3.74 15.58 -17.65
N PHE A 79 -2.50 15.13 -17.47
CA PHE A 79 -2.07 13.80 -17.94
C PHE A 79 -2.39 12.63 -17.00
N ARG A 80 -2.99 12.88 -15.83
CA ARG A 80 -3.23 11.84 -14.82
C ARG A 80 -4.70 11.49 -14.62
N GLN A 81 -5.61 12.11 -15.38
CA GLN A 81 -7.04 11.86 -15.26
C GLN A 81 -7.65 11.53 -16.62
N ARG A 82 -8.05 10.26 -16.77
CA ARG A 82 -8.69 9.73 -17.99
C ARG A 82 -10.20 9.97 -18.00
N THR A 83 -10.83 10.00 -16.82
CA THR A 83 -12.29 10.07 -16.66
C THR A 83 -12.86 11.48 -16.82
N ALA A 84 -12.11 12.49 -16.39
CA ALA A 84 -12.52 13.90 -16.45
C ALA A 84 -11.98 14.63 -17.69
N ALA A 85 -11.11 13.98 -18.48
CA ALA A 85 -10.53 14.58 -19.67
C ALA A 85 -11.27 14.06 -20.91
N GLN A 86 -12.08 14.89 -21.54
CA GLN A 86 -12.52 14.67 -22.91
C GLN A 86 -11.31 14.88 -23.83
N ARG A 87 -10.60 13.79 -24.15
CA ARG A 87 -9.50 13.80 -25.11
C ARG A 87 -9.97 13.10 -26.38
N ALA A 88 -10.01 13.85 -27.48
CA ALA A 88 -10.34 13.30 -28.81
C ALA A 88 -9.29 12.30 -29.32
N ALA A 89 -8.05 12.32 -28.81
CA ALA A 89 -7.01 11.37 -29.20
C ALA A 89 -6.02 11.10 -28.05
N THR A 90 -5.68 9.83 -27.87
CA THR A 90 -4.51 9.40 -27.10
C THR A 90 -3.51 8.85 -28.11
N LYS A 91 -2.23 9.22 -28.00
CA LYS A 91 -1.19 8.71 -28.91
C LYS A 91 -1.19 7.17 -28.81
N LEU A 92 -1.41 6.48 -29.93
CA LEU A 92 -1.16 5.04 -30.04
C LEU A 92 0.37 4.89 -30.16
N GLY A 93 0.96 4.22 -29.20
CA GLY A 93 2.35 3.77 -29.23
C GLY A 93 2.38 2.29 -29.51
#